data_AF-A0A7L3F139-F1
#
_entry.id   AF-A0A7L3F139-F1
#
_cell.length_a   1.000
_cell.length_b   1.000
_cell.length_c   1.000
_cell.angle_alpha   90.00
_cell.angle_beta   90.00
_cell.angle_gamma   90.00
#
_symmetry.space_group_name_H-M   'P 1'
#
loop_
_entity.id
_entity.type
_entity.pdbx_description
1 polymer ?
#
loop_
_entity_poly.entity_id
_entity_poly.type
_entity_poly.pdbx_seq_one_letter_code
_entity_poly.pdbx_strand_id
1 'polypeptide(L)'
;RYNELLFIIDTCQGASMYERFYSPNIMALASSQVGEDSLSHQPDLGIGVHLMDRYTFYVLEFLEEIHPASQTNMNDLFQVCPKSLCVSTPGHRTDLFQRDPQNVLITDFFGSVRKVEITAETVSLDSNVAAFESKLPKDELATEPLKYAEQLPVAQIIHQKPKQKDWHPPGGFILGLWALIIMVFFKTYGIKHMKHIF
;
A
#
# COMPACT_ATOMS: atom_id res chain seq x y z
N ARG A 1 8.26 -24.95 -5.97
CA ARG A 1 7.13 -25.33 -5.07
C ARG A 1 6.85 -24.13 -4.18
N TYR A 2 5.59 -23.82 -3.91
CA TYR A 2 5.16 -22.72 -3.02
C TYR A 2 4.27 -23.29 -1.91
N ASN A 3 4.17 -22.59 -0.78
CA ASN A 3 3.20 -22.90 0.27
C ASN A 3 1.85 -22.28 -0.08
N GLU A 4 1.87 -20.96 -0.24
CA GLU A 4 0.75 -20.11 -0.61
C GLU A 4 1.26 -19.03 -1.56
N LEU A 5 0.40 -18.56 -2.45
CA LEU A 5 0.79 -17.58 -3.46
C LEU A 5 -0.31 -16.54 -3.66
N LEU A 6 0.09 -15.27 -3.68
CA LEU A 6 -0.76 -14.12 -3.93
C LEU A 6 -0.46 -13.55 -5.33
N PHE A 7 -1.45 -13.51 -6.21
CA PHE A 7 -1.38 -12.76 -7.47
C PHE A 7 -2.07 -11.41 -7.31
N ILE A 8 -1.39 -10.35 -7.73
CA ILE A 8 -1.97 -9.00 -7.86
C ILE A 8 -1.81 -8.60 -9.33
N ILE A 9 -2.92 -8.31 -9.99
CA ILE A 9 -2.99 -8.12 -11.44
C ILE A 9 -3.54 -6.72 -11.71
N ASP A 10 -2.68 -5.77 -12.10
CA ASP A 10 -3.11 -4.44 -12.50
C ASP A 10 -3.11 -4.30 -14.03
N THR A 11 -4.27 -4.46 -14.65
CA THR A 11 -4.47 -4.28 -16.10
C THR A 11 -5.96 -4.21 -16.44
N CYS A 12 -6.31 -3.70 -17.62
CA CYS A 12 -7.69 -3.76 -18.13
C CYS A 12 -8.18 -5.21 -18.22
N GLN A 13 -9.42 -5.45 -17.81
CA GLN A 13 -10.03 -6.76 -17.71
C GLN A 13 -9.20 -7.77 -16.89
N GLY A 14 -8.50 -7.29 -15.85
CA GLY A 14 -7.56 -8.10 -15.07
C GLY A 14 -8.18 -9.37 -14.47
N ALA A 15 -9.46 -9.33 -14.10
CA ALA A 15 -10.17 -10.49 -13.58
C ALA A 15 -10.16 -11.71 -14.52
N SER A 16 -10.13 -11.48 -15.84
CA SER A 16 -10.06 -12.56 -16.84
C SER A 16 -8.82 -13.44 -16.69
N MET A 17 -7.72 -12.89 -16.14
CA MET A 17 -6.46 -13.61 -16.01
C MET A 17 -6.51 -14.71 -14.96
N TYR A 18 -7.24 -14.51 -13.86
CA TYR A 18 -7.34 -15.49 -12.78
C TYR A 18 -8.52 -16.46 -12.96
N GLU A 19 -9.42 -16.26 -13.93
CA GLU A 19 -10.58 -17.15 -14.16
C GLU A 19 -10.15 -18.61 -14.40
N ARG A 20 -9.00 -18.81 -15.05
CA ARG A 20 -8.46 -20.13 -15.38
C ARG A 20 -7.47 -20.66 -14.35
N PHE A 21 -7.29 -20.00 -13.22
CA PHE A 21 -6.50 -20.57 -12.14
C PHE A 21 -7.18 -21.84 -11.63
N TYR A 22 -6.38 -22.88 -11.47
CA TYR A 22 -6.81 -24.20 -10.99
C TYR A 22 -5.87 -24.80 -9.95
N SER A 23 -4.71 -24.16 -9.72
CA SER A 23 -3.74 -24.63 -8.74
C SER A 23 -4.20 -24.22 -7.33
N PRO A 24 -4.05 -25.11 -6.32
CA PRO A 24 -4.49 -24.83 -4.97
C PRO A 24 -3.55 -23.84 -4.27
N ASN A 25 -4.01 -23.30 -3.14
CA ASN A 25 -3.30 -22.35 -2.28
C ASN A 25 -2.92 -21.04 -2.97
N ILE A 26 -3.80 -20.57 -3.85
CA ILE A 26 -3.65 -19.31 -4.58
C ILE A 26 -4.76 -18.36 -4.21
N MET A 27 -4.40 -17.12 -3.91
CA MET A 27 -5.31 -15.98 -3.85
C MET A 27 -4.97 -15.03 -5.00
N ALA A 28 -5.97 -14.44 -5.65
CA ALA A 28 -5.76 -13.49 -6.73
C ALA A 28 -6.58 -12.22 -6.53
N LEU A 29 -5.99 -11.07 -6.87
CA LEU A 29 -6.61 -9.76 -6.93
C LEU A 29 -6.41 -9.19 -8.33
N ALA A 30 -7.39 -8.44 -8.82
CA ALA A 30 -7.30 -7.71 -10.07
C ALA A 30 -7.80 -6.28 -9.91
N SER A 31 -7.23 -5.34 -10.67
CA SER A 31 -7.62 -3.94 -10.64
C SER A 31 -8.95 -3.64 -11.33
N SER A 32 -9.42 -4.50 -12.24
CA SER A 32 -10.72 -4.34 -12.90
C SER A 32 -11.40 -5.67 -13.23
N GLN A 33 -12.73 -5.64 -13.34
CA GLN A 33 -13.52 -6.77 -13.81
C GLN A 33 -13.47 -6.92 -15.33
N VAL A 34 -13.93 -8.07 -15.83
CA VAL A 34 -14.09 -8.29 -17.27
C VAL A 34 -15.08 -7.26 -17.83
N GLY A 35 -14.67 -6.57 -18.90
CA GLY A 35 -15.43 -5.46 -19.50
C GLY A 35 -15.17 -4.09 -18.87
N GLU A 36 -14.28 -3.97 -17.88
CA GLU A 36 -13.86 -2.68 -17.31
C GLU A 36 -12.37 -2.40 -17.59
N ASP A 37 -12.05 -1.13 -17.84
CA ASP A 37 -10.69 -0.65 -18.01
C ASP A 37 -10.02 -0.38 -16.65
N SER A 38 -8.71 -0.64 -16.54
CA SER A 38 -7.88 -0.09 -15.46
C SER A 38 -7.37 1.29 -15.90
N LEU A 39 -7.40 2.26 -14.99
CA LEU A 39 -7.08 3.65 -15.32
C LEU A 39 -5.81 4.13 -14.63
N SER A 40 -5.12 5.01 -15.32
CA SER A 40 -3.92 5.69 -14.83
C SER A 40 -4.21 6.74 -13.75
N HIS A 41 -3.18 7.04 -12.96
CA HIS A 41 -3.11 8.05 -11.92
C HIS A 41 -1.92 8.99 -12.16
N GLN A 42 -1.88 10.11 -11.41
CA GLN A 42 -0.78 11.08 -11.38
C GLN A 42 -0.15 11.42 -12.74
N PRO A 43 -0.83 12.20 -13.60
CA PRO A 43 -0.24 12.71 -14.83
C PRO A 43 0.90 13.69 -14.53
N ASP A 44 2.07 13.47 -15.12
CA ASP A 44 3.17 14.44 -15.13
C ASP A 44 3.07 15.30 -16.40
N LEU A 45 2.81 16.60 -16.23
CA LEU A 45 2.67 17.54 -17.34
C LEU A 45 4.00 17.94 -17.97
N GLY A 46 5.11 17.81 -17.25
CA GLY A 46 6.46 18.10 -17.77
C GLY A 46 6.95 17.02 -18.73
N ILE A 47 6.58 15.76 -18.48
CA ILE A 47 6.93 14.61 -19.32
C ILE A 47 5.81 14.26 -20.29
N GLY A 48 4.55 14.54 -19.94
CA GLY A 48 3.37 14.22 -20.74
C GLY A 48 2.91 12.76 -20.61
N VAL A 49 3.27 12.09 -19.51
CA VAL A 49 2.93 10.67 -19.26
C VAL A 49 2.28 10.49 -17.90
N HIS A 50 1.58 9.37 -17.72
CA HIS A 50 1.10 8.93 -16.42
C HIS A 50 2.17 8.09 -15.72
N LEU A 51 2.37 8.33 -14.42
CA LEU A 51 3.45 7.68 -13.68
C LEU A 51 3.04 6.32 -13.11
N MET A 52 1.76 6.14 -12.75
CA MET A 52 1.25 4.96 -12.05
C MET A 52 -0.20 4.69 -12.42
N ASP A 53 -0.69 3.49 -12.15
CA ASP A 53 -2.11 3.15 -12.23
C ASP A 53 -2.83 3.42 -10.90
N ARG A 54 -4.14 3.69 -10.95
CA ARG A 54 -4.93 4.04 -9.76
C ARG A 54 -4.92 2.91 -8.74
N TYR A 55 -5.11 1.68 -9.18
CA TYR A 55 -5.15 0.53 -8.28
C TYR A 55 -3.79 0.33 -7.61
N THR A 56 -2.71 0.32 -8.40
CA THR A 56 -1.34 0.30 -7.88
C THR A 56 -1.07 1.42 -6.87
N PHE A 57 -1.49 2.65 -7.15
CA PHE A 57 -1.32 3.77 -6.22
C PHE A 57 -1.94 3.49 -4.84
N TYR A 58 -3.23 3.12 -4.79
CA TYR A 58 -3.90 2.87 -3.51
C TYR A 58 -3.36 1.63 -2.79
N VAL A 59 -3.00 0.58 -3.53
CA VAL A 59 -2.37 -0.61 -2.93
C VAL A 59 -1.02 -0.25 -2.30
N LEU A 60 -0.20 0.56 -2.97
CA LEU A 60 1.09 1.00 -2.42
C LEU A 60 0.91 1.94 -1.22
N GLU A 61 0.00 2.92 -1.31
CA GLU A 61 -0.35 3.81 -0.19
C GLU A 61 -0.76 3.01 1.05
N PHE A 62 -1.54 1.95 0.88
CA PHE A 62 -1.90 1.05 1.97
C PHE A 62 -0.73 0.23 2.50
N LEU A 63 0.12 -0.32 1.63
CA LEU A 63 1.27 -1.13 2.03
C LEU A 63 2.35 -0.30 2.73
N GLU A 64 2.47 1.00 2.44
CA GLU A 64 3.40 1.92 3.13
C GLU A 64 3.10 2.05 4.63
N GLU A 65 1.83 1.92 5.03
CA GLU A 65 1.40 1.96 6.43
C GLU A 65 1.57 0.60 7.15
N ILE A 66 1.90 -0.48 6.43
CA ILE A 66 2.05 -1.82 7.00
C ILE A 66 3.44 -2.01 7.60
N HIS A 67 3.49 -2.15 8.92
CA HIS A 67 4.72 -2.50 9.65
C HIS A 67 4.77 -4.00 10.04
N PRO A 68 5.94 -4.57 10.39
CA PRO A 68 6.07 -5.99 10.72
C PRO A 68 5.17 -6.50 11.88
N ALA A 69 4.82 -5.62 12.82
CA ALA A 69 3.89 -5.96 13.92
C ALA A 69 2.40 -5.81 13.57
N SER A 70 2.07 -5.48 12.30
CA SER A 70 0.71 -5.15 11.91
C SER A 70 -0.20 -6.38 11.97
N GLN A 71 -1.44 -6.17 12.39
CA GLN A 71 -2.48 -7.19 12.44
C GLN A 71 -3.50 -7.04 11.29
N THR A 72 -3.17 -6.21 10.30
CA THR A 72 -4.01 -6.01 9.11
C THR A 72 -4.08 -7.30 8.29
N ASN A 73 -5.29 -7.66 7.87
CA ASN A 73 -5.58 -8.94 7.21
C ASN A 73 -5.84 -8.75 5.72
N MET A 74 -5.93 -9.86 4.97
CA MET A 74 -6.14 -9.82 3.52
C MET A 74 -7.49 -9.24 3.11
N ASN A 75 -8.52 -9.28 3.97
CA ASN A 75 -9.81 -8.66 3.68
C ASN A 75 -9.72 -7.12 3.67
N ASP A 76 -8.82 -6.54 4.47
CA ASP A 76 -8.53 -5.11 4.42
C ASP A 76 -7.89 -4.74 3.07
N LEU A 77 -6.99 -5.59 2.54
CA LEU A 77 -6.40 -5.43 1.20
C LEU A 77 -7.46 -5.53 0.07
N PHE A 78 -8.56 -6.25 0.26
CA PHE A 78 -9.62 -6.29 -0.76
C PHE A 78 -10.40 -4.97 -0.88
N GLN A 79 -10.33 -4.13 0.14
CA GLN A 79 -11.13 -2.91 0.25
C GLN A 79 -10.33 -1.64 -0.05
N VAL A 80 -9.02 -1.75 -0.35
CA VAL A 80 -8.15 -0.56 -0.47
C VAL A 80 -8.60 0.39 -1.59
N CYS A 81 -9.12 -0.17 -2.68
CA CYS A 81 -9.55 0.62 -3.81
C CYS A 81 -11.04 0.40 -4.11
N PRO A 82 -11.95 1.12 -3.44
CA PRO A 82 -13.35 1.11 -3.82
C PRO A 82 -13.52 1.69 -5.23
N LYS A 83 -14.64 1.34 -5.88
CA LYS A 83 -14.96 1.75 -7.25
C LYS A 83 -14.89 3.27 -7.47
N SER A 84 -15.20 4.08 -6.46
CA SER A 84 -15.11 5.54 -6.52
C SER A 84 -13.68 6.06 -6.71
N LEU A 85 -12.68 5.35 -6.20
CA LEU A 85 -11.27 5.74 -6.27
C LEU A 85 -10.59 5.17 -7.51
N CYS A 86 -10.80 3.88 -7.77
CA CYS A 86 -10.23 3.18 -8.92
C CYS A 86 -10.92 3.53 -10.25
N VAL A 87 -12.20 3.92 -10.21
CA VAL A 87 -13.04 4.12 -11.41
C VAL A 87 -13.21 2.81 -12.23
N SER A 88 -12.77 1.71 -11.66
CA SER A 88 -12.99 0.32 -12.04
C SER A 88 -13.44 -0.44 -10.79
N THR A 89 -13.90 -1.67 -10.94
CA THR A 89 -14.26 -2.55 -9.83
C THR A 89 -13.12 -3.55 -9.61
N PRO A 90 -12.29 -3.42 -8.56
CA PRO A 90 -11.31 -4.46 -8.26
C PRO A 90 -11.98 -5.79 -7.96
N GLY A 91 -11.44 -6.85 -8.53
CA GLY A 91 -11.87 -8.23 -8.34
C GLY A 91 -10.94 -8.98 -7.40
N HIS A 92 -11.45 -9.99 -6.72
CA HIS A 92 -10.63 -10.93 -5.96
C HIS A 92 -11.20 -12.34 -6.09
N ARG A 93 -10.31 -13.33 -6.04
CA ARG A 93 -10.63 -14.75 -6.14
C ARG A 93 -9.93 -15.50 -5.01
N THR A 94 -10.72 -16.16 -4.17
CA THR A 94 -10.28 -16.81 -2.92
C THR A 94 -10.69 -18.28 -2.81
N ASP A 95 -11.49 -18.81 -3.74
CA ASP A 95 -11.96 -20.21 -3.74
C ASP A 95 -10.83 -21.25 -3.80
N LEU A 96 -9.67 -20.87 -4.35
CA LEU A 96 -8.48 -21.72 -4.42
C LEU A 96 -7.58 -21.61 -3.18
N PHE A 97 -7.92 -20.75 -2.22
CA PHE A 97 -7.14 -20.48 -1.03
C PHE A 97 -7.80 -21.12 0.19
N GLN A 98 -7.05 -21.92 0.96
CA GLN A 98 -7.64 -22.76 2.02
C GLN A 98 -8.00 -21.98 3.29
N ARG A 99 -7.24 -20.94 3.63
CA ARG A 99 -7.46 -20.15 4.85
C ARG A 99 -8.51 -19.08 4.58
N ASP A 100 -9.28 -18.72 5.60
CA ASP A 100 -10.17 -17.56 5.54
C ASP A 100 -9.32 -16.27 5.44
N PRO A 101 -9.48 -15.44 4.38
CA PRO A 101 -8.76 -14.18 4.22
C PRO A 101 -8.86 -13.22 5.41
N GLN A 102 -9.93 -13.30 6.22
CA GLN A 102 -10.07 -12.48 7.44
C GLN A 102 -9.04 -12.82 8.51
N ASN A 103 -8.50 -14.04 8.49
CA ASN A 103 -7.52 -14.55 9.45
C ASN A 103 -6.09 -14.61 8.88
N VAL A 104 -5.89 -14.18 7.64
CA VAL A 104 -4.57 -14.17 6.99
C VAL A 104 -4.01 -12.77 7.03
N LEU A 105 -2.83 -12.64 7.65
CA LEU A 105 -2.17 -11.35 7.76
C LEU A 105 -1.52 -10.97 6.43
N ILE A 106 -1.53 -9.69 6.09
CA ILE A 106 -0.81 -9.16 4.93
C ILE A 106 0.70 -9.40 5.08
N THR A 107 1.20 -9.38 6.32
CA THR A 107 2.60 -9.68 6.62
C THR A 107 3.00 -11.11 6.24
N ASP A 108 2.07 -12.05 6.07
CA ASP A 108 2.39 -13.40 5.57
C ASP A 108 2.91 -13.35 4.11
N PHE A 109 2.49 -12.35 3.33
CA PHE A 109 2.88 -12.17 1.93
C PHE A 109 3.90 -11.04 1.72
N PHE A 110 3.79 -9.95 2.49
CA PHE A 110 4.61 -8.74 2.34
C PHE A 110 5.61 -8.51 3.48
N GLY A 111 5.47 -9.25 4.59
CA GLY A 111 6.31 -9.13 5.77
C GLY A 111 7.53 -10.04 5.68
N SER A 112 8.52 -9.69 4.88
CA SER A 112 9.82 -10.37 4.97
C SER A 112 10.53 -9.93 6.26
N VAL A 113 10.33 -10.67 7.35
CA VAL A 113 11.15 -10.52 8.56
C VAL A 113 12.41 -11.33 8.37
N ARG A 114 13.47 -10.73 7.81
CA ARG A 114 14.80 -11.34 7.84
C ARG A 114 15.26 -11.34 9.29
N LYS A 115 15.50 -12.53 9.86
CA LYS A 115 16.19 -12.65 11.15
C LYS A 115 17.65 -12.24 10.94
N VAL A 116 17.95 -10.96 11.14
CA VAL A 116 19.31 -10.44 11.07
C VAL A 116 19.92 -10.56 12.46
N GLU A 117 20.91 -11.44 12.61
CA GLU A 117 21.75 -11.48 13.80
C GLU A 117 22.97 -10.59 13.54
N ILE A 118 23.14 -9.56 14.36
CA ILE A 118 24.29 -8.64 14.24
C ILE A 118 25.45 -9.30 14.96
N THR A 119 26.44 -9.77 14.20
CA THR A 119 27.68 -10.33 14.74
C THR A 119 28.76 -9.25 14.74
N ALA A 120 29.34 -8.99 15.92
CA ALA A 120 30.51 -8.10 16.06
C ALA A 120 31.82 -8.79 15.65
N GLU A 121 31.78 -10.10 15.39
CA GLU A 121 32.93 -10.90 15.01
C GLU A 121 33.03 -11.01 13.48
N THR A 122 34.25 -11.06 12.97
CA THR A 122 34.50 -11.27 11.54
C THR A 122 34.14 -12.70 11.16
N VAL A 123 33.14 -12.88 10.30
CA VAL A 123 32.81 -14.19 9.73
C VAL A 123 33.82 -14.51 8.62
N SER A 124 34.63 -15.55 8.82
CA SER A 124 35.49 -16.10 7.77
C SER A 124 34.61 -16.85 6.77
N LEU A 125 34.38 -16.25 5.61
CA LEU A 125 33.69 -16.93 4.50
C LEU A 125 34.63 -17.99 3.93
N ASP A 126 34.13 -19.21 3.76
CA ASP A 126 34.89 -20.32 3.17
C ASP A 126 35.13 -20.01 1.68
N SER A 127 36.37 -19.71 1.32
CA SER A 127 36.79 -19.28 -0.03
C SER A 127 36.64 -20.37 -1.11
N ASN A 128 36.19 -21.57 -0.73
CA ASN A 128 36.05 -22.71 -1.62
C ASN A 128 34.81 -22.65 -2.56
N VAL A 129 33.96 -21.62 -2.46
CA VAL A 129 32.84 -21.43 -3.41
C VAL A 129 33.31 -20.79 -4.74
N ALA A 130 34.54 -20.26 -4.79
CA ALA A 130 35.10 -19.61 -5.99
C ALA A 130 35.65 -20.58 -7.07
N ALA A 131 35.48 -21.89 -6.92
CA ALA A 131 36.03 -22.87 -7.87
C ALA A 131 35.26 -22.94 -9.22
N PHE A 132 34.24 -22.11 -9.45
CA PHE A 132 33.48 -22.10 -10.71
C PHE A 132 33.54 -20.81 -11.53
N GLU A 133 34.46 -19.88 -11.24
CA GLU A 133 34.69 -18.76 -12.16
C GLU A 133 36.03 -18.91 -12.88
N SER A 134 35.94 -19.38 -14.12
CA SER A 134 37.00 -19.34 -15.10
C SER A 134 37.55 -17.92 -15.24
N LYS A 135 38.86 -17.79 -15.00
CA LYS A 135 39.77 -16.67 -15.27
C LYS A 135 39.19 -15.58 -16.19
N LEU A 136 38.94 -14.38 -15.66
CA LEU A 136 38.96 -13.14 -16.44
C LEU A 136 40.30 -12.40 -16.28
N PRO A 137 40.76 -11.65 -17.30
CA PRO A 137 42.05 -10.96 -17.26
C PRO A 137 42.05 -9.79 -16.28
N LYS A 138 43.21 -9.56 -15.64
CA LYS A 138 43.45 -8.43 -14.75
C LYS A 138 43.67 -7.16 -15.57
N ASP A 139 42.72 -6.24 -15.54
CA ASP A 139 42.97 -4.84 -15.91
C ASP A 139 43.29 -4.00 -14.67
N GLU A 140 44.20 -3.05 -14.87
CA GLU A 140 44.85 -2.23 -13.84
C GLU A 140 43.86 -1.39 -13.02
N LEU A 141 44.05 -1.43 -11.70
CA LEU A 141 43.21 -0.85 -10.68
C LEU A 141 43.42 0.67 -10.55
N ALA A 142 42.50 1.46 -11.08
CA ALA A 142 42.32 2.84 -10.62
C ALA A 142 41.68 2.82 -9.22
N THR A 143 42.32 3.47 -8.26
CA THR A 143 41.98 3.49 -6.82
C THR A 143 40.89 4.52 -6.51
N GLU A 144 39.74 4.41 -7.15
CA GLU A 144 38.53 5.12 -6.74
C GLU A 144 37.53 4.13 -6.13
N PRO A 145 36.93 4.43 -4.96
CA PRO A 145 35.91 3.57 -4.38
C PRO A 145 34.72 3.50 -5.35
N LEU A 146 34.45 2.31 -5.88
CA LEU A 146 33.32 2.05 -6.77
C LEU A 146 32.02 2.43 -6.04
N LYS A 147 31.40 3.53 -6.47
CA LYS A 147 30.06 3.91 -6.05
C LYS A 147 29.07 3.37 -7.06
N TYR A 148 28.11 2.58 -6.58
CA TYR A 148 26.94 2.22 -7.38
C TYR A 148 26.19 3.50 -7.75
N ALA A 149 25.80 3.62 -9.02
CA ALA A 149 24.90 4.67 -9.44
C ALA A 149 23.55 4.47 -8.76
N GLU A 150 22.92 5.54 -8.26
CA GLU A 150 21.56 5.46 -7.76
C GLU A 150 20.64 5.03 -8.90
N GLN A 151 20.11 3.82 -8.80
CA GLN A 151 19.44 3.18 -9.93
C GLN A 151 18.11 3.88 -10.29
N LEU A 152 17.51 4.61 -9.34
CA LEU A 152 16.35 5.51 -9.53
C LEU A 152 16.28 6.54 -8.37
N PRO A 153 15.90 7.81 -8.59
CA PRO A 153 15.68 8.80 -7.53
C PRO A 153 14.31 8.56 -6.87
N VAL A 154 14.14 7.40 -6.24
CA VAL A 154 12.85 6.97 -5.65
C VAL A 154 12.35 7.97 -4.60
N ALA A 155 13.26 8.57 -3.83
CA ALA A 155 12.93 9.57 -2.82
C ALA A 155 12.32 10.86 -3.41
N GLN A 156 12.66 11.24 -4.65
CA GLN A 156 12.09 12.43 -5.30
C GLN A 156 10.73 12.15 -5.96
N ILE A 157 10.49 10.89 -6.37
CA ILE A 157 9.27 10.46 -7.04
C ILE A 157 8.14 10.21 -6.02
N ILE A 158 8.45 9.61 -4.87
CA ILE A 158 7.47 9.25 -3.83
C ILE A 158 7.09 10.46 -2.95
N HIS A 159 7.97 11.46 -2.77
CA HIS A 159 7.68 12.64 -1.96
C HIS A 159 6.92 13.76 -2.66
N GLN A 160 6.11 13.46 -3.69
CA GLN A 160 5.01 14.37 -4.03
C GLN A 160 3.98 14.31 -2.90
N LYS A 161 4.21 15.12 -1.85
CA LYS A 161 3.32 15.33 -0.70
C LYS A 161 1.87 15.29 -1.21
N PRO A 162 1.01 14.36 -0.73
CA PRO A 162 -0.40 14.44 -1.04
C PRO A 162 -0.86 15.85 -0.67
N LYS A 163 -1.43 16.56 -1.64
CA LYS A 163 -1.89 17.93 -1.48
C LYS A 163 -2.79 17.95 -0.25
N GLN A 164 -2.33 18.58 0.83
CA GLN A 164 -3.03 18.64 2.10
C GLN A 164 -4.46 19.06 1.81
N LYS A 165 -5.43 18.14 1.95
CA LYS A 165 -6.83 18.49 1.82
C LYS A 165 -7.13 19.34 3.04
N ASP A 166 -7.15 20.65 2.87
CA ASP A 166 -7.68 21.59 3.85
C ASP A 166 -9.16 21.25 4.06
N TRP A 167 -9.41 20.34 5.01
CA TRP A 167 -10.76 19.93 5.35
C TRP A 167 -11.44 21.13 6.01
N HIS A 168 -12.29 21.78 5.24
CA HIS A 168 -13.24 22.75 5.75
C HIS A 168 -14.54 22.00 6.03
N PRO A 169 -15.04 21.96 7.27
CA PRO A 169 -16.36 21.42 7.52
C PRO A 169 -17.37 22.18 6.64
N PRO A 170 -18.33 21.49 6.00
CA PRO A 170 -19.40 22.19 5.27
C PRO A 170 -20.04 23.21 6.21
N GLY A 171 -20.30 24.43 5.74
CA GLY A 171 -20.70 25.55 6.62
C GLY A 171 -21.91 25.27 7.54
N GLY A 172 -22.76 24.31 7.17
CA GLY A 172 -23.85 23.81 8.02
C GLY A 172 -23.40 23.08 9.29
N PHE A 173 -22.22 22.45 9.31
CA PHE A 173 -21.70 21.72 10.47
C PHE A 173 -21.24 22.66 11.58
N ILE A 174 -20.62 23.80 11.22
CA ILE A 174 -20.23 24.85 12.17
C ILE A 174 -21.48 25.49 12.79
N LEU A 175 -22.48 25.83 11.97
CA LEU A 175 -23.75 26.40 12.45
C LEU A 175 -24.49 25.43 13.38
N GLY A 176 -24.52 24.13 13.04
CA GLY A 176 -25.13 23.10 13.89
C GLY A 176 -24.44 22.94 15.25
N LEU A 177 -23.11 22.95 15.27
CA LEU A 177 -22.34 22.86 16.51
C LEU A 177 -22.57 24.07 17.43
N TRP A 178 -22.57 25.29 16.88
CA TRP A 178 -22.85 26.51 17.64
C TRP A 178 -24.29 26.55 18.18
N ALA A 179 -25.27 26.12 17.39
CA ALA A 179 -26.66 26.03 17.85
C ALA A 179 -26.82 25.04 19.02
N LEU A 180 -26.12 23.90 18.96
CA LEU A 180 -26.14 22.90 20.03
C LEU A 180 -25.46 23.41 21.31
N ILE A 181 -24.32 24.08 21.20
CA ILE A 181 -23.63 24.70 22.34
C ILE A 181 -24.52 25.76 23.00
N ILE A 182 -25.16 26.62 22.22
CA ILE A 182 -26.09 27.65 22.72
C ILE A 182 -27.29 26.99 23.41
N MET A 183 -27.89 25.96 22.81
CA MET A 183 -29.00 25.22 23.43
C MET A 183 -28.60 24.57 24.76
N VAL A 184 -27.44 23.93 24.82
CA VAL A 184 -26.92 23.34 26.07
C VAL A 184 -26.67 24.41 27.10
N PHE A 185 -26.10 25.56 26.72
CA PHE A 185 -25.87 26.69 27.62
C PHE A 185 -27.19 27.26 28.18
N PHE A 186 -28.21 27.49 27.35
CA PHE A 186 -29.52 27.94 27.84
C PHE A 186 -30.21 26.88 28.72
N LYS A 187 -30.08 25.59 28.38
CA LYS A 187 -30.68 24.50 29.16
C LYS A 187 -30.00 24.27 30.51
N THR A 188 -28.68 24.46 30.59
CA THR A 188 -27.90 24.22 31.82
C THR A 188 -27.72 25.47 32.68
N TYR A 189 -27.42 26.62 32.07
CA TYR A 189 -27.21 27.90 32.77
C TYR A 189 -28.49 28.73 32.84
N GLY A 190 -29.28 28.81 31.77
CA GLY A 190 -30.51 29.62 31.73
C GLY A 190 -31.56 29.15 32.74
N ILE A 191 -31.78 27.84 32.84
CA ILE A 191 -32.72 27.26 33.82
C ILE A 191 -32.25 27.49 35.28
N LYS A 192 -30.93 27.58 35.51
CA LYS A 192 -30.36 27.76 36.84
C LYS A 192 -30.33 29.23 37.29
N HIS A 193 -30.20 30.18 36.37
CA HIS A 193 -30.10 31.62 36.68
C HIS A 193 -31.41 32.42 36.53
N MET A 194 -32.44 31.89 35.86
CA MET A 194 -33.75 32.59 35.75
C MET A 194 -34.63 32.52 37.01
N LYS A 195 -34.19 31.85 38.09
CA LYS A 195 -34.89 31.88 39.39
C LYS A 195 -34.63 33.13 40.25
N HIS A 196 -33.80 34.06 39.77
CA HIS A 196 -33.49 35.31 40.48
C HIS A 196 -33.85 36.58 39.70
N ILE A 197 -34.53 36.45 38.55
CA ILE A 197 -35.11 37.55 37.79
C ILE A 197 -36.53 37.14 37.42
N PHE A 198 -37.37 36.96 38.45
CA PHE A 198 -38.83 37.12 38.49
C PHE A 198 -39.28 36.92 39.94
#